data_AF-A0AAV3AAP8-F1
#
_entry.id   AF-A0AAV3AAP8-F1
#
_cell.length_a   1.000
_cell.length_b   1.000
_cell.length_c   1.000
_cell.angle_alpha   90.00
_cell.angle_beta   90.00
_cell.angle_gamma   90.00
#
_symmetry.space_group_name_H-M   'P 1'
#
loop_
_entity.id
_entity.type
_entity.pdbx_description
1 polymer ?
#
loop_
_entity_poly.entity_id
_entity_poly.type
_entity_poly.pdbx_seq_one_letter_code
_entity_poly.pdbx_strand_id
1 'polypeptide(L)'
;GVMENLGLGPDVILKENPRLIYARLTGFGQSGKYAKAAGHDLNYISLSGLLSKLGKQNETPTFPLNLLADFAGGSYICALGIVMSLFERSGSGQGQVIDSSMVEGAAYLGSFVYKTQNMGLWSRPRGENLLDGGAPFYSTYMTSDGKYLAVGAIEPQFYKELLKGKFIA
;
A
#
# COMPACT_ATOMS: atom_id res chain seq x y z
N GLY A 1 19.63 -12.72 -11.33
CA GLY A 1 19.51 -11.28 -11.03
C GLY A 1 20.88 -10.72 -10.65
N VAL A 2 20.95 -9.46 -10.23
CA VAL A 2 22.23 -8.81 -9.88
C VAL A 2 22.99 -9.60 -8.82
N MET A 3 22.31 -10.09 -7.78
CA MET A 3 22.92 -10.88 -6.71
C MET A 3 23.45 -12.22 -7.22
N GLU A 4 22.74 -12.90 -8.12
CA GLU A 4 23.22 -14.11 -8.77
C GLU A 4 24.49 -13.85 -9.61
N ASN A 5 24.57 -12.71 -10.32
CA ASN A 5 25.78 -12.31 -11.08
C ASN A 5 26.98 -12.00 -10.17
N LEU A 6 26.74 -11.61 -8.92
CA LEU A 6 27.77 -11.38 -7.91
C LEU A 6 28.15 -12.66 -7.14
N GLY A 7 27.55 -13.81 -7.46
CA GLY A 7 27.76 -15.05 -6.70
C GLY A 7 27.09 -15.06 -5.33
N LEU A 8 26.22 -14.08 -5.05
CA LEU A 8 25.51 -13.91 -3.78
C LEU A 8 24.02 -14.28 -3.90
N GLY A 9 23.67 -15.09 -4.89
CA GLY A 9 22.30 -15.56 -5.11
C GLY A 9 21.80 -16.53 -4.03
N PRO A 10 20.48 -16.70 -3.88
CA PRO A 10 19.92 -17.55 -2.84
C PRO A 10 20.39 -19.01 -2.94
N ASP A 11 20.51 -19.57 -4.15
CA ASP A 11 20.97 -20.96 -4.36
C ASP A 11 22.41 -21.22 -3.89
N VAL A 12 23.24 -20.16 -3.82
CA VAL A 12 24.62 -20.23 -3.32
C VAL A 12 24.61 -20.03 -1.81
N ILE A 13 24.03 -18.91 -1.36
CA ILE A 13 24.09 -18.51 0.06
C ILE A 13 23.31 -19.48 0.96
N LEU A 14 22.19 -20.05 0.50
CA LEU A 14 21.44 -21.03 1.30
C LEU A 14 22.14 -22.39 1.42
N LYS A 15 23.10 -22.72 0.54
CA LYS A 15 23.95 -23.91 0.72
C LYS A 15 24.95 -23.70 1.86
N GLU A 16 25.47 -22.49 1.99
CA GLU A 16 26.42 -22.13 3.06
C GLU A 16 25.71 -21.91 4.41
N ASN A 17 24.54 -21.27 4.38
CA ASN A 17 23.71 -21.04 5.56
C ASN A 17 22.24 -21.42 5.27
N PRO A 18 21.87 -22.71 5.44
CA PRO A 18 20.50 -23.19 5.22
C PRO A 18 19.47 -22.52 6.13
N ARG A 19 19.89 -21.85 7.20
CA ARG A 19 19.01 -21.15 8.15
C ARG A 19 18.73 -19.70 7.74
N LEU A 20 19.38 -19.16 6.71
CA LEU A 20 19.23 -17.76 6.32
C LEU A 20 17.83 -17.46 5.79
N ILE A 21 17.25 -16.33 6.22
CA ILE A 21 16.09 -15.74 5.55
C ILE A 21 16.61 -14.79 4.48
N TYR A 22 16.48 -15.18 3.21
CA TYR A 22 16.94 -14.38 2.08
C TYR A 22 15.78 -13.55 1.54
N ALA A 23 15.67 -12.29 1.98
CA ALA A 23 14.61 -11.39 1.55
C ALA A 23 14.97 -10.62 0.27
N ARG A 24 14.10 -10.69 -0.74
CA ARG A 24 14.19 -9.96 -2.00
C ARG A 24 13.04 -8.97 -2.05
N LEU A 25 13.34 -7.68 -1.90
CA LEU A 25 12.35 -6.61 -2.03
C LEU A 25 12.56 -5.91 -3.38
N THR A 26 11.57 -6.01 -4.26
CA THR A 26 11.60 -5.35 -5.58
C THR A 26 10.28 -4.67 -5.90
N GLY A 27 10.30 -3.77 -6.88
CA GLY A 27 9.09 -3.11 -7.37
C GLY A 27 8.08 -4.09 -7.96
N PHE A 28 8.52 -4.92 -8.92
CA PHE A 28 7.66 -5.76 -9.75
C PHE A 28 7.72 -7.27 -9.43
N GLY A 29 8.48 -7.70 -8.42
CA GLY A 29 8.75 -9.13 -8.12
C GLY A 29 9.92 -9.70 -8.91
N GLN A 30 10.28 -10.98 -8.68
CA GLN A 30 11.37 -11.65 -9.41
C GLN A 30 10.98 -12.20 -10.79
N SER A 31 9.68 -12.25 -11.12
CA SER A 31 9.18 -12.91 -12.33
C SER A 31 8.16 -12.05 -13.10
N GLY A 32 7.82 -12.49 -14.32
CA GLY A 32 6.87 -11.80 -15.18
C GLY A 32 7.49 -10.70 -16.06
N LYS A 33 6.63 -10.09 -16.90
CA LYS A 33 7.06 -9.17 -17.98
C LYS A 33 7.76 -7.90 -17.50
N TYR A 34 7.54 -7.49 -16.24
CA TYR A 34 8.12 -6.27 -15.66
C TYR A 34 9.27 -6.53 -14.68
N ALA A 35 9.67 -7.79 -14.44
CA ALA A 35 10.72 -8.11 -13.45
C ALA A 35 12.08 -7.40 -13.69
N LYS A 36 12.36 -7.03 -14.95
CA LYS A 36 13.58 -6.32 -15.35
C LYS A 36 13.35 -4.83 -15.67
N ALA A 37 12.12 -4.33 -15.51
CA ALA A 37 11.80 -2.94 -15.78
C ALA A 37 12.26 -2.04 -14.62
N ALA A 38 12.68 -0.83 -14.96
CA ALA A 38 12.92 0.21 -13.96
C ALA A 38 11.60 0.89 -13.55
N GLY A 39 11.52 1.34 -12.31
CA GLY A 39 10.38 2.09 -11.80
C GLY A 39 10.65 2.66 -10.40
N HIS A 40 9.67 3.41 -9.91
CA HIS A 40 9.56 3.89 -8.53
C HIS A 40 8.13 3.70 -8.02
N ASP A 41 7.88 4.04 -6.75
CA ASP A 41 6.59 3.94 -6.07
C ASP A 41 5.39 4.21 -6.98
N LEU A 42 5.39 5.36 -7.66
CA LEU A 42 4.30 5.78 -8.54
C LEU A 42 3.98 4.76 -9.65
N ASN A 43 5.01 4.14 -10.24
CA ASN A 43 4.85 3.09 -11.24
C ASN A 43 4.23 1.84 -10.59
N TYR A 44 4.68 1.46 -9.41
CA TYR A 44 4.21 0.27 -8.70
C TYR A 44 2.74 0.40 -8.28
N ILE A 45 2.35 1.54 -7.68
CA ILE A 45 0.96 1.77 -7.30
C ILE A 45 0.04 1.94 -8.52
N SER A 46 0.57 2.41 -9.67
CA SER A 46 -0.21 2.44 -10.91
C SER A 46 -0.60 1.04 -11.38
N LEU A 47 0.32 0.07 -11.34
CA LEU A 47 0.05 -1.31 -11.75
C LEU A 47 -0.75 -2.09 -10.71
N SER A 48 -0.62 -1.74 -9.43
CA SER A 48 -1.49 -2.30 -8.37
C SER A 48 -2.96 -1.91 -8.53
N GLY A 49 -3.23 -0.89 -9.35
CA GLY A 49 -4.53 -0.27 -9.55
C GLY A 49 -4.85 0.84 -8.54
N LEU A 50 -4.19 0.89 -7.37
CA LEU A 50 -4.53 1.83 -6.29
C LEU A 50 -4.50 3.29 -6.75
N LEU A 51 -3.55 3.67 -7.61
CA LEU A 51 -3.46 5.04 -8.12
C LEU A 51 -4.78 5.50 -8.77
N SER A 52 -5.52 4.59 -9.43
CA SER A 52 -6.79 4.93 -10.09
C SER A 52 -7.88 5.39 -9.11
N LYS A 53 -7.72 5.11 -7.82
CA LYS A 53 -8.69 5.42 -6.75
C LYS A 53 -8.35 6.68 -5.96
N LEU A 54 -7.21 7.32 -6.22
CA LEU A 54 -6.69 8.42 -5.39
C LEU A 54 -6.80 9.76 -6.10
N GLY A 55 -7.35 10.75 -5.39
CA GLY A 55 -7.52 12.12 -5.87
C GLY A 55 -8.95 12.46 -6.27
N LYS A 56 -9.14 13.68 -6.76
CA LYS A 56 -10.47 14.20 -7.11
C LYS A 56 -10.95 13.64 -8.46
N GLN A 57 -12.26 13.75 -8.65
CA GLN A 57 -12.87 13.53 -9.95
C GLN A 57 -12.38 14.59 -10.95
N ASN A 58 -12.23 14.21 -12.22
CA ASN A 58 -11.86 15.10 -13.34
C ASN A 58 -10.47 15.79 -13.22
N GLU A 59 -9.70 15.45 -12.19
CA GLU A 59 -8.28 15.79 -12.07
C GLU A 59 -7.41 14.56 -12.35
N THR A 60 -6.12 14.78 -12.60
CA THR A 60 -5.15 13.68 -12.64
C THR A 60 -5.08 12.99 -11.27
N PRO A 61 -4.85 11.66 -11.20
CA PRO A 61 -4.68 10.98 -9.92
C PRO A 61 -3.62 11.64 -9.04
N THR A 62 -3.93 11.81 -7.76
CA THR A 62 -2.98 12.29 -6.75
C THR A 62 -2.38 11.11 -6.01
N PHE A 63 -1.11 11.19 -5.61
CA PHE A 63 -0.41 10.10 -4.93
C PHE A 63 0.16 10.57 -3.58
N PRO A 64 0.07 9.73 -2.53
CA PRO A 64 0.46 10.10 -1.17
C PRO A 64 1.97 9.90 -0.97
N LEU A 65 2.77 10.75 -1.63
CA LEU A 65 4.23 10.61 -1.67
C LEU A 65 4.60 9.19 -2.13
N ASN A 66 5.52 8.52 -1.44
CA ASN A 66 5.88 7.12 -1.66
C ASN A 66 5.39 6.20 -0.51
N LEU A 67 4.31 6.57 0.18
CA LEU A 67 3.84 5.83 1.36
C LEU A 67 3.23 4.47 1.05
N LEU A 68 2.68 4.28 -0.14
CA LEU A 68 1.88 3.10 -0.47
C LEU A 68 2.71 1.93 -0.98
N ALA A 69 3.63 2.12 -1.93
CA ALA A 69 4.44 1.03 -2.46
C ALA A 69 5.77 0.90 -1.74
N ASP A 70 6.57 1.96 -1.59
CA ASP A 70 7.89 1.85 -0.97
C ASP A 70 7.77 1.41 0.50
N PHE A 71 6.82 2.02 1.23
CA PHE A 71 6.65 1.76 2.66
C PHE A 71 5.63 0.66 2.95
N ALA A 72 4.32 0.95 2.83
CA ALA A 72 3.28 0.06 3.33
C ALA A 72 3.19 -1.26 2.54
N GLY A 73 3.26 -1.21 1.21
CA GLY A 73 3.19 -2.39 0.33
C GLY A 73 4.54 -3.09 0.14
N GLY A 74 5.65 -2.39 0.37
CA GLY A 74 7.00 -2.88 0.14
C GLY A 74 7.68 -3.25 1.44
N SER A 75 8.28 -2.25 2.09
CA SER A 75 9.09 -2.47 3.30
C SER A 75 8.34 -3.22 4.41
N TYR A 76 7.08 -2.85 4.69
CA TYR A 76 6.30 -3.47 5.75
C TYR A 76 5.89 -4.90 5.43
N ILE A 77 5.44 -5.17 4.18
CA ILE A 77 5.12 -6.53 3.73
C ILE A 77 6.37 -7.43 3.74
N CYS A 78 7.52 -6.91 3.29
CA CYS A 78 8.78 -7.65 3.32
C CYS A 78 9.22 -7.94 4.77
N ALA A 79 9.15 -6.94 5.66
CA ALA A 79 9.47 -7.12 7.07
C ALA A 79 8.54 -8.14 7.75
N LEU A 80 7.23 -8.09 7.46
CA LEU A 80 6.28 -9.10 7.93
C LEU A 80 6.65 -10.49 7.39
N GLY A 81 6.99 -10.61 6.10
CA GLY A 81 7.51 -11.85 5.52
C GLY A 81 8.72 -12.39 6.27
N ILE A 82 9.68 -11.52 6.61
CA ILE A 82 10.87 -11.89 7.39
C ILE A 82 10.46 -12.43 8.77
N VAL A 83 9.60 -11.72 9.50
CA VAL A 83 9.11 -12.16 10.81
C VAL A 83 8.40 -13.51 10.71
N MET A 84 7.55 -13.70 9.70
CA MET A 84 6.85 -14.96 9.47
C MET A 84 7.81 -16.11 9.14
N SER A 85 8.85 -15.86 8.33
CA SER A 85 9.88 -16.86 8.04
C SER A 85 10.77 -17.15 9.25
N LEU A 86 11.03 -16.16 10.11
CA LEU A 86 11.72 -16.40 11.39
C LEU A 86 10.88 -17.28 12.32
N PHE A 87 9.57 -17.07 12.34
CA PHE A 87 8.63 -17.91 13.09
C PHE A 87 8.57 -19.33 12.52
N GLU A 88 8.42 -19.49 11.21
CA GLU A 88 8.43 -20.81 10.55
C GLU A 88 9.74 -21.57 10.84
N ARG A 89 10.88 -20.88 10.73
CA ARG A 89 12.20 -21.43 11.06
C ARG A 89 12.32 -21.91 12.51
N SER A 90 11.50 -21.42 13.45
CA SER A 90 11.50 -21.91 14.83
C SER A 90 11.03 -23.37 14.94
N GLY A 91 10.18 -23.83 14.02
CA GLY A 91 9.72 -25.21 13.94
C GLY A 91 10.55 -26.06 12.98
N SER A 92 10.84 -25.55 11.78
CA SER A 92 11.55 -26.32 10.75
C SER A 92 13.07 -26.33 10.90
N GLY A 93 13.62 -25.33 11.59
CA GLY A 93 15.06 -25.05 11.63
C GLY A 93 15.62 -24.47 10.33
N GLN A 94 14.83 -24.38 9.26
CA GLN A 94 15.27 -23.98 7.91
C GLN A 94 14.94 -22.53 7.60
N GLY A 95 15.79 -21.92 6.79
CA GLY A 95 15.51 -20.64 6.16
C GLY A 95 14.76 -20.78 4.84
N GLN A 96 14.50 -19.66 4.19
CA GLN A 96 13.78 -19.61 2.92
C GLN A 96 14.00 -18.28 2.21
N VAL A 97 13.63 -18.24 0.93
CA VAL A 97 13.62 -17.01 0.14
C VAL A 97 12.26 -16.35 0.27
N ILE A 98 12.25 -15.04 0.54
CA ILE A 98 11.05 -14.22 0.46
C ILE A 98 11.16 -13.38 -0.80
N ASP A 99 10.20 -13.50 -1.72
CA ASP A 99 10.02 -12.56 -2.82
C ASP A 99 8.89 -11.59 -2.45
N SER A 100 9.24 -10.31 -2.27
CA SER A 100 8.31 -9.25 -1.91
C SER A 100 8.26 -8.22 -3.02
N SER A 101 7.10 -8.16 -3.69
CA SER A 101 6.79 -7.22 -4.76
C SER A 101 5.99 -6.04 -4.22
N MET A 102 6.48 -4.82 -4.44
CA MET A 102 5.75 -3.60 -4.03
C MET A 102 4.42 -3.45 -4.78
N VAL A 103 4.33 -3.91 -6.03
CA VAL A 103 3.06 -3.97 -6.78
C VAL A 103 2.05 -4.88 -6.10
N GLU A 104 2.47 -6.08 -5.69
CA GLU A 104 1.57 -7.06 -5.07
C GLU A 104 1.18 -6.64 -3.66
N GLY A 105 2.11 -6.09 -2.88
CA GLY A 105 1.82 -5.57 -1.55
C GLY A 105 0.89 -4.35 -1.60
N ALA A 106 1.09 -3.43 -2.53
CA ALA A 106 0.16 -2.33 -2.77
C ALA A 106 -1.22 -2.85 -3.21
N ALA A 107 -1.28 -3.85 -4.09
CA ALA A 107 -2.54 -4.46 -4.51
C ALA A 107 -3.26 -5.14 -3.33
N TYR A 108 -2.52 -5.78 -2.42
CA TYR A 108 -3.05 -6.34 -1.19
C TYR A 108 -3.65 -5.26 -0.27
N LEU A 109 -2.98 -4.12 -0.08
CA LEU A 109 -3.53 -2.99 0.67
C LEU A 109 -4.83 -2.47 0.04
N GLY A 110 -4.89 -2.44 -1.30
CA GLY A 110 -6.10 -2.07 -2.04
C GLY A 110 -7.21 -3.12 -2.04
N SER A 111 -6.97 -4.33 -1.55
CA SER A 111 -7.91 -5.45 -1.67
C SER A 111 -9.27 -5.16 -1.03
N PHE A 112 -9.31 -4.44 0.10
CA PHE A 112 -10.56 -3.99 0.72
C PHE A 112 -11.33 -3.05 -0.20
N VAL A 113 -10.65 -2.06 -0.79
CA VAL A 113 -11.25 -1.09 -1.73
C VAL A 113 -11.87 -1.82 -2.91
N TYR A 114 -11.16 -2.78 -3.51
CA TYR A 114 -11.67 -3.54 -4.66
C TYR A 114 -12.81 -4.50 -4.28
N LYS A 115 -12.67 -5.24 -3.19
CA LYS A 115 -13.69 -6.24 -2.77
C LYS A 115 -15.00 -5.58 -2.35
N THR A 116 -14.95 -4.34 -1.85
CA THR A 116 -16.14 -3.63 -1.35
C THR A 116 -16.76 -2.65 -2.36
N GLN A 117 -16.32 -2.65 -3.62
CA GLN A 117 -16.92 -1.82 -4.69
C GLN A 117 -18.42 -2.07 -4.84
N ASN A 118 -18.82 -3.34 -4.86
CA ASN A 118 -20.23 -3.72 -5.02
C ASN A 118 -21.05 -3.61 -3.72
N MET A 119 -20.40 -3.26 -2.60
CA MET A 119 -21.08 -3.06 -1.31
C MET A 119 -21.51 -1.59 -1.10
N GLY A 120 -21.36 -0.74 -2.12
CA GLY A 120 -21.77 0.67 -2.07
C GLY A 120 -20.75 1.62 -1.45
N LEU A 121 -19.65 1.11 -0.88
CA LEU A 121 -18.58 1.94 -0.30
C LEU A 121 -17.71 2.63 -1.37
N TRP A 122 -17.55 1.97 -2.53
CA TRP A 122 -16.68 2.43 -3.63
C TRP A 122 -17.33 2.26 -5.00
N SER A 123 -18.65 2.34 -5.07
CA SER A 123 -19.44 2.10 -6.28
C SER A 123 -19.52 3.30 -7.23
N ARG A 124 -19.03 4.47 -6.81
CA ARG A 124 -19.06 5.72 -7.59
C ARG A 124 -17.69 6.02 -8.21
N PRO A 125 -17.63 6.93 -9.20
CA PRO A 125 -16.36 7.41 -9.73
C PRO A 125 -15.40 7.89 -8.64
N ARG A 126 -14.10 7.92 -8.95
CA ARG A 126 -13.06 8.45 -8.06
C ARG A 126 -13.43 9.86 -7.58
N GLY A 127 -13.35 10.09 -6.27
CA GLY A 127 -13.64 11.37 -5.63
C GLY A 127 -15.12 11.60 -5.32
N GLU A 128 -15.97 10.59 -5.50
CA GLU A 128 -17.41 10.65 -5.22
C GLU A 128 -17.89 9.62 -4.18
N ASN A 129 -16.96 8.89 -3.56
CA ASN A 129 -17.25 7.83 -2.60
C ASN A 129 -17.18 8.32 -1.15
N LEU A 130 -17.54 7.45 -0.22
CA LEU A 130 -17.61 7.77 1.21
C LEU A 130 -16.26 8.21 1.79
N LEU A 131 -15.16 7.59 1.34
CA LEU A 131 -13.84 7.71 1.96
C LEU A 131 -12.74 8.24 1.01
N ASP A 132 -13.11 8.78 -0.16
CA ASP A 132 -12.16 9.38 -1.11
C ASP A 132 -12.34 10.90 -1.29
N GLY A 133 -13.09 11.55 -0.38
CA GLY A 133 -13.34 12.99 -0.37
C GLY A 133 -14.67 13.42 -0.99
N GLY A 134 -15.46 12.47 -1.54
CA GLY A 134 -16.78 12.75 -2.11
C GLY A 134 -17.88 13.04 -1.08
N ALA A 135 -17.69 12.61 0.17
CA ALA A 135 -18.63 12.89 1.26
C ALA A 135 -18.25 14.20 1.98
N PRO A 136 -19.17 15.16 2.17
CA PRO A 136 -18.86 16.44 2.82
C PRO A 136 -18.45 16.28 4.30
N PHE A 137 -18.89 15.20 4.95
CA PHE A 137 -18.50 14.87 6.32
C PHE A 137 -17.23 14.00 6.40
N TYR A 138 -16.56 13.73 5.28
CA TYR A 138 -15.26 13.05 5.20
C TYR A 138 -14.39 13.72 4.13
N SER A 139 -13.94 14.94 4.40
CA SER A 139 -13.23 15.79 3.44
C SER A 139 -12.37 16.86 4.13
N THR A 140 -11.76 17.74 3.33
CA THR A 140 -10.97 18.88 3.82
C THR A 140 -11.56 20.20 3.36
N TYR A 141 -11.51 21.21 4.23
CA TYR A 141 -12.11 22.53 4.01
C TYR A 141 -11.10 23.64 4.29
N MET A 142 -11.03 24.65 3.41
CA MET A 142 -10.14 25.80 3.62
C MET A 142 -10.69 26.75 4.69
N THR A 143 -9.84 27.17 5.62
CA THR A 143 -10.17 28.12 6.69
C THR A 143 -9.84 29.56 6.30
N SER A 144 -10.30 30.54 7.08
CA SER A 144 -10.09 31.97 6.78
C SER A 144 -8.62 32.41 6.85
N ASP A 145 -7.76 31.65 7.53
CA ASP A 145 -6.30 31.86 7.56
C ASP A 145 -5.57 31.14 6.41
N GLY A 146 -6.30 30.55 5.45
CA GLY A 146 -5.75 29.88 4.28
C GLY A 146 -5.20 28.47 4.56
N LYS A 147 -5.40 27.92 5.76
CA LYS A 147 -5.07 26.53 6.10
C LYS A 147 -6.26 25.61 5.81
N TYR A 148 -6.13 24.34 6.20
CA TYR A 148 -7.15 23.32 5.97
C TYR A 148 -7.59 22.67 7.28
N LEU A 149 -8.90 22.50 7.40
CA LEU A 149 -9.60 21.69 8.40
C LEU A 149 -9.89 20.31 7.80
N ALA A 150 -9.54 19.25 8.51
CA ALA A 150 -9.96 17.89 8.17
C ALA A 150 -11.26 17.52 8.91
N VAL A 151 -12.29 17.12 8.17
CA VAL A 151 -13.57 16.65 8.71
C VAL A 151 -13.67 15.15 8.47
N GLY A 152 -13.93 14.37 9.52
CA GLY A 152 -14.09 12.92 9.48
C GLY A 152 -15.24 12.45 10.36
N ALA A 153 -16.43 13.05 10.21
CA ALA A 153 -17.60 12.82 11.04
C ALA A 153 -18.58 11.83 10.38
N ILE A 154 -18.13 10.57 10.19
CA ILE A 154 -18.91 9.52 9.50
C ILE A 154 -20.13 9.10 10.33
N GLU A 155 -19.93 8.88 11.63
CA GLU A 155 -20.97 8.38 12.52
C GLU A 155 -22.02 9.47 12.83
N PRO A 156 -23.34 9.16 12.88
CA PRO A 156 -24.39 10.16 13.08
C PRO A 156 -24.22 11.03 14.32
N GLN A 157 -23.72 10.47 15.43
CA GLN A 157 -23.45 11.21 16.65
C GLN A 157 -22.30 12.21 16.49
N PHE A 158 -21.27 11.87 15.70
CA PHE A 158 -20.14 12.76 15.41
C PHE A 158 -20.57 13.87 14.46
N TYR A 159 -21.36 13.54 13.43
CA TYR A 159 -21.94 14.53 12.54
C TYR A 159 -22.83 15.53 13.30
N LYS A 160 -23.62 15.08 14.28
CA LYS A 160 -24.41 15.96 15.15
C LYS A 160 -23.54 16.93 15.96
N GLU A 161 -22.37 16.50 16.44
CA GLU A 161 -21.44 17.39 17.14
C GLU A 161 -20.73 18.35 16.19
N LEU A 162 -20.43 17.94 14.95
CA LEU A 162 -19.94 18.83 13.88
C LEU A 162 -20.92 19.97 13.62
N LEU A 163 -22.22 19.65 13.47
CA LEU A 163 -23.27 20.66 13.25
C LEU A 163 -23.45 21.62 14.44
N LYS A 164 -23.02 21.24 15.64
CA LYS A 164 -23.03 22.10 16.84
C LYS A 164 -21.73 22.89 17.03
N GLY A 165 -20.75 22.74 16.16
CA GLY A 165 -19.42 23.35 16.31
C GLY A 165 -18.57 22.75 17.42
N LYS A 166 -18.81 21.48 17.80
CA LYS A 166 -18.12 20.76 18.89
C LYS A 166 -17.19 19.64 18.41
N PHE A 167 -16.96 19.54 17.11
CA PHE A 167 -16.07 18.54 16.53
C PHE A 167 -14.63 19.04 16.53
N ILE A 168 -13.67 18.13 16.71
CA ILE A 168 -12.25 18.49 16.67
C ILE A 168 -11.96 18.99 15.26
N ALA A 169 -11.43 20.21 15.19
CA ALA A 169 -11.09 20.93 13.99
C ALA A 169 -9.62 21.34 14.01
#